data_AF-A0A963JKS0-F1
#
_entry.id   AF-A0A963JKS0-F1
#
_cell.length_a   1.000
_cell.length_b   1.000
_cell.length_c   1.000
_cell.angle_alpha   90.00
_cell.angle_beta   90.00
_cell.angle_gamma   90.00
#
_symmetry.space_group_name_H-M   'P 1'
#
loop_
_entity.id
_entity.type
_entity.pdbx_description
1 polymer ?
#
loop_
_entity_poly.entity_id
_entity_poly.type
_entity_poly.pdbx_seq_one_letter_code
_entity_poly.pdbx_strand_id
1 'polypeptide(L)' 'MTMATDDAGWLDVESLDLEGQGVAHRGSDAGDAAGKVVFVEGALPGERVRVAVDRRKNQWERG' A
#
# COMPACT_ATOMS: atom_id res chain seq x y z
N MET A 1 -13.49 18.63 -7.86
CA MET A 1 -12.49 17.70 -8.42
C MET A 1 -11.43 17.53 -7.34
N THR A 2 -11.66 16.65 -6.36
CA THR A 2 -10.81 16.55 -5.16
C THR A 2 -9.48 15.90 -5.53
N MET A 3 -8.39 16.58 -5.18
CA MET A 3 -7.02 16.13 -5.41
C MET A 3 -6.73 14.94 -4.50
N ALA A 4 -6.63 13.74 -5.10
CA ALA A 4 -5.99 12.61 -4.42
C ALA A 4 -4.49 12.95 -4.30
N THR A 5 -4.01 13.04 -3.07
CA THR A 5 -2.59 13.21 -2.76
C THR A 5 -1.80 12.16 -3.53
N ASP A 6 -0.92 12.61 -4.43
CA ASP A 6 -0.04 11.80 -5.27
C ASP A 6 1.12 11.22 -4.44
N ASP A 7 0.77 10.50 -3.39
CA ASP A 7 1.68 9.60 -2.68
C ASP A 7 1.58 8.18 -3.25
N ALA A 8 1.11 8.08 -4.50
CA ALA A 8 1.01 6.84 -5.26
C ALA A 8 2.40 6.48 -5.81
N GLY A 9 3.33 6.19 -4.89
CA GLY A 9 4.59 5.54 -5.22
C GLY A 9 4.34 4.16 -5.83
N TRP A 10 5.32 3.65 -6.57
CA TRP A 10 5.32 2.27 -7.01
C TRP A 10 5.43 1.36 -5.79
N LEU A 11 4.55 0.37 -5.69
CA LEU A 11 4.59 -0.64 -4.65
C LEU A 11 4.81 -2.01 -5.29
N ASP A 12 5.71 -2.78 -4.69
CA ASP A 12 5.94 -4.17 -5.07
C ASP A 12 5.02 -5.06 -4.24
N VAL A 13 4.19 -5.84 -4.91
CA VAL A 13 3.22 -6.72 -4.25
C VAL A 13 3.94 -8.01 -3.91
N GLU A 14 4.27 -8.18 -2.63
CA GLU A 14 5.06 -9.31 -2.14
C GLU A 14 4.20 -10.56 -1.92
N SER A 15 2.91 -10.39 -1.62
CA SER A 15 2.03 -11.49 -1.23
C SER A 15 0.56 -11.19 -1.47
N LEU A 16 -0.29 -12.22 -1.36
CA LEU A 16 -1.74 -12.14 -1.41
C LEU A 16 -2.32 -12.54 -0.05
N ASP A 17 -3.25 -11.76 0.47
CA ASP A 17 -4.06 -12.08 1.63
C ASP A 17 -5.12 -13.16 1.32
N LEU A 18 -5.73 -13.73 2.36
CA LEU A 18 -6.80 -14.74 2.32
C LEU A 18 -8.02 -14.30 1.50
N GLU A 19 -8.29 -13.00 1.39
CA GLU A 19 -9.38 -12.43 0.58
C GLU A 19 -8.97 -12.18 -0.88
N GLY A 20 -7.74 -12.54 -1.27
CA GLY A 20 -7.25 -12.29 -2.62
C GLY A 20 -6.78 -10.85 -2.85
N GLN A 21 -6.41 -10.12 -1.79
CA GLN A 21 -5.87 -8.77 -1.87
C GLN A 21 -4.35 -8.80 -1.85
N GLY A 22 -3.70 -8.07 -2.75
CA GLY A 22 -2.25 -7.92 -2.75
C GLY A 22 -1.77 -7.14 -1.53
N VAL A 23 -0.69 -7.59 -0.92
CA VAL A 23 -0.05 -6.95 0.23
C VAL A 23 1.29 -6.40 -0.25
N ALA A 24 1.50 -5.11 -0.03
CA ALA A 24 2.73 -4.42 -0.40
C ALA A 24 3.25 -3.55 0.75
N HIS A 25 4.56 -3.44 0.87
CA HIS A 25 5.21 -2.55 1.82
C HIS A 25 5.72 -1.29 1.15
N ARG A 26 5.49 -0.17 1.83
CA ARG A 26 6.02 1.12 1.40
C ARG A 26 7.49 1.24 1.80
N GLY A 27 8.37 1.32 0.81
CA GLY A 27 9.82 1.44 1.01
C GLY A 27 10.25 2.73 1.69
N SER A 28 11.52 2.80 2.09
CA SER A 28 12.12 3.97 2.77
C SER A 28 12.13 5.24 1.91
N ASP A 29 11.95 5.10 0.60
CA ASP A 29 11.85 6.17 -0.39
C ASP A 29 10.52 6.95 -0.30
N ALA A 30 9.54 6.44 0.45
CA ALA A 30 8.21 7.01 0.55
C ALA A 30 8.01 8.06 1.65
N GLY A 31 9.09 8.64 2.17
CA GLY A 31 9.04 9.68 3.20
C GLY A 31 8.29 9.22 4.46
N ASP A 32 7.32 10.00 4.92
CA ASP A 32 6.52 9.76 6.13
C ASP A 32 5.64 8.48 6.07
N ALA A 33 5.54 7.87 4.89
CA ALA A 33 4.79 6.63 4.69
C ALA A 33 5.66 5.37 4.70
N ALA A 34 6.97 5.48 4.90
CA ALA A 34 7.89 4.35 4.97
C ALA A 34 7.50 3.32 6.04
N GLY A 35 7.64 2.03 5.71
CA GLY A 35 7.32 0.91 6.60
C GLY A 35 5.83 0.64 6.80
N LYS A 36 4.95 1.33 6.06
CA LYS A 36 3.51 1.08 6.12
C LYS A 36 3.12 -0.07 5.18
N VAL A 37 2.25 -0.96 5.66
CA VAL A 37 1.60 -2.00 4.86
C VAL A 37 0.43 -1.39 4.09
N VAL A 38 0.35 -1.68 2.80
CA VAL A 38 -0.74 -1.26 1.91
C VAL A 38 -1.40 -2.51 1.34
N PHE A 39 -2.73 -2.55 1.41
CA PHE A 39 -3.53 -3.60 0.80
C PHE A 39 -4.05 -3.10 -0.54
N VAL A 40 -3.89 -3.91 -1.58
CA VAL A 40 -4.19 -3.58 -2.96
C VAL A 40 -5.20 -4.59 -3.49
N GLU A 41 -6.39 -4.12 -3.84
CA GLU A 41 -7.41 -4.98 -4.42
C GLU A 41 -7.00 -5.40 -5.85
N GLY A 42 -7.04 -6.71 -6.13
CA GLY A 42 -6.78 -7.24 -7.48
C GLY A 42 -5.31 -7.22 -7.91
N ALA A 43 -4.36 -7.02 -7.01
CA ALA A 43 -2.95 -7.09 -7.32
C ALA A 43 -2.40 -8.52 -7.22
N LEU A 44 -1.70 -8.95 -8.27
CA LEU A 44 -1.00 -10.23 -8.28
C LEU A 44 0.38 -10.12 -7.61
N PRO A 45 0.81 -11.12 -6.83
CA PRO A 45 2.17 -11.17 -6.31
C PRO A 45 3.21 -11.14 -7.43
N GLY A 46 4.23 -10.30 -7.28
CA GLY A 46 5.32 -10.15 -8.25
C GLY A 46 5.09 -9.07 -9.31
N GLU A 47 3.99 -8.32 -9.26
CA GLU A 47 3.78 -7.13 -10.08
C GLU A 47 4.03 -5.84 -9.29
N ARG A 48 4.60 -4.85 -9.96
CA ARG A 48 4.71 -3.48 -9.43
C ARG A 48 3.48 -2.70 -9.85
N VAL A 49 2.69 -2.30 -8.86
CA VAL A 49 1.42 -1.59 -9.06
C VAL A 49 1.51 -0.19 -8.48
N ARG A 50 0.75 0.73 -9.07
CA ARG A 50 0.59 2.09 -8.55
C ARG A 50 -0.77 2.19 -7.90
N VAL A 51 -0.81 2.55 -6.62
CA VAL A 51 -2.05 2.61 -5.85
C VAL A 51 -2.25 3.99 -5.25
N ALA A 52 -3.48 4.49 -5.28
CA ALA A 52 -3.86 5.72 -4.62
C ALA A 52 -4.34 5.39 -3.20
N VAL A 53 -3.53 5.69 -2.18
CA VAL A 53 -3.90 5.47 -0.78
C VAL A 53 -4.75 6.65 -0.30
N ASP A 54 -6.08 6.51 -0.38
CA ASP A 54 -7.02 7.55 0.08
C ASP A 54 -7.14 7.58 1.61
N ARG A 55 -6.88 6.46 2.29
CA ARG A 55 -6.95 6.34 3.76
C ARG A 55 -5.75 5.64 4.36
N ARG A 56 -4.93 6.41 5.07
CA ARG A 56 -3.89 5.91 5.98
C ARG A 56 -4.53 5.61 7.35
N LYS A 57 -4.79 4.34 7.66
CA LYS A 57 -5.05 3.94 9.05
C LYS A 57 -3.72 3.86 9.79
N ASN A 58 -3.63 4.52 10.93
CA ASN A 58 -2.48 4.42 11.82
C ASN A 58 -2.53 3.04 12.49
N GLN A 59 -1.86 2.04 11.92
CA GLN A 59 -1.83 0.68 12.46
C GLN A 59 -0.86 0.61 13.65
N TRP A 60 -1.34 1.05 14.82
CA TRP A 60 -0.77 0.89 16.17
C TRP A 60 -1.96 1.19 17.10
N GLU A 61 -2.58 0.24 17.81
CA GLU A 61 -2.03 -0.66 18.82
C GLU A 61 -2.58 -2.09 18.67
N ARG A 62 -1.70 -3.10 18.73
CA ARG A 62 -2.08 -4.43 19.23
C ARG A 62 -1.98 -4.35 20.75
N GLY A 63 -3.12 -4.37 21.44
CA GLY A 63 -3.20 -4.80 22.84
C GLY A 63 -3.00 -6.31 22.97
#